data_AF-A0A2P4STL1-F1
#
_entry.id   AF-A0A2P4STL1-F1
#
_cell.length_a   1.000
_cell.length_b   1.000
_cell.length_c   1.000
_cell.angle_alpha   90.00
_cell.angle_beta   90.00
_cell.angle_gamma   90.00
#
_symmetry.space_group_name_H-M   'P 1'
#
loop_
_entity.id
_entity.type
_entity.pdbx_description
1 polymer ?
#
loop_
_entity_poly.entity_id
_entity_poly.type
_entity_poly.pdbx_seq_one_letter_code
_entity_poly.pdbx_strand_id
1 'polypeptide(L)'
;MAAYRPGVLMGNWKEEACLEEVQLSVSKDGFICFGDTVMLLSPGKEPSVQRDVEAVDGASVGEPVKFGQKFGLGTTGGFSDPMLYLASDHKSFMRFAKKSYLQQVFLTDELSYLTCWQATFLDPQLRLEYEGFPVPANCKLIITHCHTNRSLAVPRNFWTRSYFGKEYEVICHTYLDSHRAEEDKNYWVIVMGNPGDEGGSMLDRPEPQPGGTGKNKFREETKNIKIPDYN
;
A
#
# COMPACT_ATOMS: atom_id res chain seq x y z
N MET A 1 -35.93 21.76 19.43
CA MET A 1 -34.46 21.85 19.38
C MET A 1 -33.94 21.58 20.77
N ALA A 2 -33.50 20.35 21.04
CA ALA A 2 -32.93 20.00 22.33
C ALA A 2 -31.41 20.21 22.27
N ALA A 3 -30.93 21.22 23.00
CA ALA A 3 -29.51 21.40 23.27
C ALA A 3 -29.18 20.60 24.54
N TYR A 4 -28.27 19.64 24.44
CA TYR A 4 -27.84 18.82 25.56
C TYR A 4 -26.78 19.55 26.40
N ARG A 5 -26.78 19.27 27.71
CA ARG A 5 -25.88 19.87 28.70
C ARG A 5 -24.47 19.28 28.62
N PRO A 6 -23.43 20.03 29.04
CA PRO A 6 -22.04 19.54 29.02
C PRO A 6 -21.90 18.43 30.07
N GLY A 7 -21.66 17.20 29.62
CA GLY A 7 -21.53 16.01 30.48
C GLY A 7 -22.33 14.78 30.04
N VAL A 8 -23.07 14.84 28.92
CA VAL A 8 -23.78 13.68 28.36
C VAL A 8 -23.06 13.21 27.10
N LEU A 9 -22.37 12.06 27.19
CA LEU A 9 -21.79 11.35 26.03
C LEU A 9 -22.90 10.57 25.32
N MET A 10 -23.52 11.20 24.32
CA MET A 10 -24.43 10.56 23.38
C MET A 10 -23.95 10.88 21.96
N GLY A 11 -23.48 9.86 21.25
CA GLY A 11 -22.79 10.01 19.97
C GLY A 11 -21.50 9.21 19.95
N ASN A 12 -21.01 8.93 18.74
CA ASN A 12 -19.96 7.97 18.44
C ASN A 12 -18.55 8.49 18.78
N TRP A 13 -18.34 8.86 20.05
CA TRP A 13 -17.11 9.50 20.53
C TRP A 13 -15.85 8.64 20.33
N LYS A 14 -16.00 7.32 20.24
CA LYS A 14 -14.90 6.38 19.97
C LYS A 14 -14.49 6.35 18.49
N GLU A 15 -15.35 6.81 17.59
CA GLU A 15 -15.08 6.86 16.15
C GLU A 15 -14.41 8.16 15.73
N GLU A 16 -14.69 9.27 16.41
CA GLU A 16 -14.02 10.55 16.15
C GLU A 16 -12.50 10.49 16.42
N ALA A 17 -12.07 9.69 17.41
CA ALA A 17 -10.65 9.44 17.69
C ALA A 17 -9.93 8.60 16.62
N CYS A 18 -10.67 7.74 15.90
CA CYS A 18 -10.12 6.94 14.78
C CYS A 18 -10.11 7.70 13.45
N LEU A 19 -10.79 8.85 13.39
CA LEU A 19 -10.98 9.68 12.19
C LEU A 19 -10.18 10.99 12.25
N GLU A 20 -9.30 11.16 13.23
CA GLU A 20 -8.40 12.31 13.26
C GLU A 20 -7.55 12.35 11.99
N GLU A 21 -7.48 13.52 11.35
CA GLU A 21 -6.66 13.73 10.17
C GLU A 21 -5.18 13.57 10.52
N VAL A 22 -4.61 12.43 10.15
CA VAL A 22 -3.19 12.15 10.34
C VAL A 22 -2.40 12.78 9.20
N GLN A 23 -1.56 13.76 9.54
CA GLN A 23 -0.61 14.39 8.63
C GLN A 23 0.47 13.38 8.21
N LEU A 24 0.66 13.22 6.89
CA LEU A 24 1.71 12.37 6.34
C LEU A 24 3.05 13.12 6.34
N SER A 25 4.14 12.39 6.56
CA SER A 25 5.50 12.90 6.33
C SER A 25 5.66 13.34 4.87
N VAL A 26 6.33 14.47 4.68
CA VAL A 26 6.67 15.00 3.36
C VAL A 26 8.11 14.63 3.03
N SER A 27 8.32 13.95 1.90
CA SER A 27 9.67 13.61 1.45
C SER A 27 10.41 14.86 0.98
N LYS A 28 11.61 15.11 1.50
CA LYS A 28 12.46 16.24 1.10
C LYS A 28 13.34 15.92 -0.12
N ASP A 29 13.71 14.66 -0.26
CA ASP A 29 14.71 14.15 -1.21
C ASP A 29 14.12 13.13 -2.21
N GLY A 30 12.82 12.84 -2.10
CA GLY A 30 12.11 11.90 -2.96
C GLY A 30 12.16 10.45 -2.47
N PHE A 31 12.73 10.17 -1.30
CA PHE A 31 12.82 8.84 -0.71
C PHE A 31 11.96 8.72 0.55
N ILE A 32 11.70 7.47 0.93
CA ILE A 32 11.04 7.11 2.19
C ILE A 32 12.12 6.88 3.23
N CYS A 33 11.94 7.45 4.41
CA CYS A 33 12.86 7.35 5.53
C CYS A 33 12.24 6.63 6.73
N PHE A 34 13.08 6.09 7.61
CA PHE A 34 12.64 5.50 8.87
C PHE A 34 12.02 6.56 9.78
N GLY A 35 10.86 6.23 10.37
CA GLY A 35 10.08 7.14 11.21
C GLY A 35 9.11 8.02 10.42
N ASP A 36 8.97 7.80 9.11
CA ASP A 36 7.98 8.51 8.31
C ASP A 36 6.56 8.02 8.56
N THR A 37 5.64 8.97 8.67
CA THR A 37 4.20 8.71 8.65
C THR A 37 3.71 8.62 7.22
N VAL A 38 3.41 7.40 6.78
CA VAL A 38 3.07 7.06 5.39
C VAL A 38 1.68 6.45 5.27
N MET A 39 1.20 6.28 4.04
CA MET A 39 0.01 5.49 3.74
C MET A 39 0.32 4.36 2.75
N LEU A 40 -0.04 3.12 3.07
CA LEU A 40 0.09 2.00 2.13
C LEU A 40 -1.13 1.91 1.21
N LEU A 41 -0.93 2.07 -0.10
CA LEU A 41 -1.98 2.02 -1.10
C LEU A 41 -1.85 0.77 -1.99
N SER A 42 -2.89 -0.04 -2.12
CA SER A 42 -2.93 -1.12 -3.13
C SER A 42 -3.54 -0.61 -4.46
N PRO A 43 -2.78 -0.55 -5.57
CA PRO A 43 -3.27 -0.08 -6.87
C PRO A 43 -4.29 -1.06 -7.49
N GLY A 44 -5.46 -0.59 -7.93
CA GLY A 44 -6.43 -1.44 -8.65
C GLY A 44 -7.90 -1.06 -8.49
N LYS A 45 -8.27 -0.33 -7.43
CA LYS A 45 -9.48 0.50 -7.21
C LYS A 45 -9.62 0.77 -5.71
N GLU A 46 -9.95 2.03 -5.39
CA GLU A 46 -10.14 2.70 -4.08
C GLU A 46 -9.09 2.41 -2.98
N PRO A 47 -8.57 3.44 -2.30
CA PRO A 47 -7.49 3.31 -1.33
C PRO A 47 -7.91 2.52 -0.09
N SER A 48 -7.01 1.65 0.39
CA SER A 48 -7.04 1.10 1.75
C SER A 48 -5.92 1.78 2.52
N VAL A 49 -6.13 2.18 3.77
CA VAL A 49 -5.17 2.96 4.56
C VAL A 49 -4.43 2.03 5.53
N GLN A 50 -3.10 2.03 5.51
CA GLN A 50 -2.27 1.55 6.62
C GLN A 50 -1.13 2.56 6.84
N ARG A 51 -0.73 2.74 8.09
CA ARG A 51 0.13 3.85 8.55
C ARG A 51 1.49 3.34 9.08
N ASP A 52 2.47 4.25 9.08
CA ASP A 52 3.93 4.28 9.42
C ASP A 52 4.89 3.16 9.01
N VAL A 53 6.14 3.57 8.75
CA VAL A 53 7.32 2.70 8.54
C VAL A 53 8.36 2.98 9.62
N GLU A 54 8.73 1.95 10.38
CA GLU A 54 9.72 2.03 11.45
C GLU A 54 10.90 1.08 11.21
N ALA A 55 12.08 1.43 11.74
CA ALA A 55 13.29 0.61 11.59
C ALA A 55 13.25 -0.62 12.49
N VAL A 56 13.64 -1.79 11.96
CA VAL A 56 13.77 -3.02 12.76
C VAL A 56 15.23 -3.46 12.95
N ASP A 57 16.17 -2.88 12.20
CA ASP A 57 17.58 -3.30 12.17
C ASP A 57 18.58 -2.30 12.79
N GLY A 58 18.10 -1.32 13.55
CA GLY A 58 18.96 -0.33 14.21
C GLY A 58 19.35 0.86 13.31
N ALA A 59 18.74 1.01 12.14
CA ALA A 59 18.80 2.24 11.36
C ALA A 59 18.25 3.44 12.14
N SER A 60 18.86 4.61 11.94
CA SER A 60 18.46 5.82 12.64
C SER A 60 17.27 6.52 11.96
N VAL A 61 16.40 7.14 12.77
CA VAL A 61 15.25 7.91 12.27
C VAL A 61 15.74 8.97 11.27
N GLY A 62 15.10 9.04 10.11
CA GLY A 62 15.45 9.93 9.01
C GLY A 62 16.41 9.33 7.97
N GLU A 63 16.97 8.14 8.18
CA GLU A 63 17.72 7.44 7.13
C GLU A 63 16.79 6.84 6.07
N PRO A 64 17.16 6.87 4.77
CA PRO A 64 16.37 6.26 3.71
C PRO A 64 16.25 4.75 3.88
N VAL A 65 15.01 4.24 3.80
CA VAL A 65 14.72 2.81 3.72
C VAL A 65 15.22 2.29 2.37
N LYS A 66 15.95 1.17 2.37
CA LYS A 66 16.50 0.57 1.15
C LYS A 66 15.76 -0.70 0.72
N PHE A 67 15.79 -1.02 -0.57
CA PHE A 67 15.30 -2.31 -1.06
C PHE A 67 16.10 -3.45 -0.44
N GLY A 68 15.40 -4.49 0.04
CA GLY A 68 15.97 -5.61 0.78
C GLY A 68 16.27 -5.33 2.26
N GLN A 69 16.12 -4.08 2.72
CA GLN A 69 16.29 -3.74 4.13
C GLN A 69 15.05 -4.12 4.94
N LYS A 70 15.28 -4.60 6.17
CA LYS A 70 14.21 -5.03 7.07
C LYS A 70 13.64 -3.83 7.82
N PHE A 71 12.32 -3.69 7.80
CA PHE A 71 11.58 -2.67 8.52
C PHE A 71 10.29 -3.22 9.12
N GLY A 72 9.70 -2.46 10.02
CA GLY A 72 8.42 -2.69 10.66
C GLY A 72 7.40 -1.69 10.13
N LEU A 73 6.12 -2.06 10.19
CA LEU A 73 5.02 -1.17 9.83
C LEU A 73 4.18 -0.98 11.08
N GLY A 74 4.17 0.23 11.65
CA GLY A 74 3.54 0.56 12.92
C GLY A 74 2.36 1.50 12.74
N THR A 75 1.27 1.34 13.47
CA THR A 75 0.12 2.25 13.37
C THR A 75 0.36 3.54 14.15
N THR A 76 0.21 4.71 13.51
CA THR A 76 0.21 6.02 14.19
C THR A 76 -1.12 6.27 14.90
N GLY A 77 -1.08 6.47 16.22
CA GLY A 77 -2.16 7.10 16.99
C GLY A 77 -3.50 6.34 17.04
N GLY A 78 -4.41 6.82 17.92
CA GLY A 78 -5.79 6.33 18.06
C GLY A 78 -6.12 5.68 19.40
N PHE A 79 -5.12 5.21 20.15
CA PHE A 79 -5.30 4.68 21.51
C PHE A 79 -4.17 5.14 22.42
N SER A 80 -4.44 5.33 23.72
CA SER A 80 -3.43 5.62 24.76
C SER A 80 -2.53 4.40 25.08
N ASP A 81 -2.48 3.44 24.16
CA ASP A 81 -1.94 2.08 24.30
C ASP A 81 -0.63 1.95 23.48
N PRO A 82 0.12 0.83 23.60
CA PRO A 82 1.33 0.63 22.84
C PRO A 82 1.08 0.64 21.32
N MET A 83 2.08 1.08 20.56
CA MET A 83 2.04 1.06 19.09
C MET A 83 1.84 -0.38 18.59
N LEU A 84 0.93 -0.55 17.64
CA LEU A 84 0.65 -1.84 17.02
C LEU A 84 1.40 -1.99 15.70
N TYR A 85 2.03 -3.13 15.51
CA TYR A 85 2.82 -3.48 14.34
C TYR A 85 2.09 -4.48 13.46
N LEU A 86 2.21 -4.31 12.14
CA LEU A 86 1.76 -5.27 11.16
C LEU A 86 2.59 -6.55 11.26
N ALA A 87 1.92 -7.68 11.46
CA ALA A 87 2.55 -8.98 11.60
C ALA A 87 1.89 -10.05 10.74
N SER A 88 2.64 -11.11 10.45
CA SER A 88 2.11 -12.33 9.85
C SER A 88 2.85 -13.56 10.35
N ASP A 89 2.28 -14.74 10.16
CA ASP A 89 2.89 -16.01 10.54
C ASP A 89 2.40 -17.13 9.61
N HIS A 90 3.10 -18.24 9.53
CA HIS A 90 2.70 -19.39 8.72
C HIS A 90 1.25 -19.80 9.01
N LYS A 91 0.48 -20.01 7.95
CA LYS A 91 -0.90 -20.50 8.06
C LYS A 91 -0.94 -21.81 8.84
N SER A 92 -1.78 -21.85 9.87
CA SER A 92 -2.05 -23.06 10.67
C SER A 92 -3.55 -23.30 10.78
N PHE A 93 -3.95 -24.40 11.41
CA PHE A 93 -5.36 -24.68 11.69
C PHE A 93 -6.01 -23.62 12.60
N MET A 94 -5.22 -22.91 13.40
CA MET A 94 -5.70 -21.87 14.31
C MET A 94 -5.44 -20.44 13.79
N ARG A 95 -4.52 -20.27 12.83
CA ARG A 95 -4.06 -18.97 12.32
C ARG A 95 -4.28 -18.90 10.81
N PHE A 96 -5.39 -18.30 10.39
CA PHE A 96 -5.75 -18.11 8.99
C PHE A 96 -6.74 -16.94 8.83
N ALA A 97 -6.76 -16.34 7.65
CA ALA A 97 -7.62 -15.21 7.32
C ALA A 97 -9.09 -15.63 7.24
N LYS A 98 -10.00 -14.86 7.85
CA LYS A 98 -11.38 -15.29 8.11
C LYS A 98 -12.22 -15.55 6.86
N LYS A 99 -11.91 -14.92 5.72
CA LYS A 99 -12.67 -15.03 4.47
C LYS A 99 -11.97 -15.92 3.44
N SER A 100 -10.72 -15.63 3.13
CA SER A 100 -9.94 -16.39 2.14
C SER A 100 -9.38 -17.70 2.67
N TYR A 101 -9.33 -17.87 4.01
CA TYR A 101 -8.62 -18.97 4.67
C TYR A 101 -7.12 -19.02 4.31
N LEU A 102 -6.52 -17.93 3.84
CA LEU A 102 -5.09 -17.83 3.54
C LEU A 102 -4.30 -17.40 4.78
N GLN A 103 -2.99 -17.18 4.63
CA GLN A 103 -2.16 -16.69 5.71
C GLN A 103 -2.62 -15.28 6.12
N GLN A 104 -3.02 -15.13 7.39
CA GLN A 104 -3.54 -13.88 7.91
C GLN A 104 -2.45 -12.85 8.14
N VAL A 105 -2.85 -11.58 8.04
CA VAL A 105 -2.09 -10.44 8.53
C VAL A 105 -2.86 -9.88 9.73
N PHE A 106 -2.15 -9.52 10.79
CA PHE A 106 -2.74 -9.06 12.04
C PHE A 106 -1.87 -7.95 12.66
N LEU A 107 -2.40 -7.29 13.69
CA LEU A 107 -1.70 -6.26 14.46
C LEU A 107 -1.28 -6.83 15.82
N THR A 108 -0.09 -6.45 16.30
CA THR A 108 0.49 -6.89 17.58
C THR A 108 1.34 -5.79 18.19
N ASP A 109 1.38 -5.65 19.51
CA ASP A 109 2.27 -4.72 20.23
C ASP A 109 3.68 -5.30 20.46
N GLU A 110 3.86 -6.60 20.23
CA GLU A 110 5.15 -7.28 20.32
C GLU A 110 6.01 -7.12 19.04
N LEU A 111 7.12 -6.39 19.16
CA LEU A 111 8.14 -6.36 18.11
C LEU A 111 8.89 -7.70 18.05
N SER A 112 8.80 -8.39 16.91
CA SER A 112 9.44 -9.70 16.71
C SER A 112 9.79 -9.94 15.24
N TYR A 113 10.35 -11.11 14.92
CA TYR A 113 10.59 -11.45 13.51
C TYR A 113 9.29 -11.62 12.69
N LEU A 114 8.13 -11.78 13.35
CA LEU A 114 6.81 -11.81 12.72
C LEU A 114 6.34 -10.42 12.26
N THR A 115 6.96 -9.36 12.78
CA THR A 115 6.70 -7.96 12.39
C THR A 115 7.72 -7.43 11.37
N CYS A 116 8.65 -8.28 10.92
CA CYS A 116 9.68 -7.90 9.95
C CYS A 116 9.16 -8.00 8.51
N TRP A 117 9.22 -6.89 7.80
CA TRP A 117 8.93 -6.77 6.38
C TRP A 117 10.14 -6.23 5.64
N GLN A 118 10.13 -6.35 4.31
CA GLN A 118 11.12 -5.71 3.44
C GLN A 118 10.43 -5.18 2.18
N ALA A 119 10.94 -4.07 1.66
CA ALA A 119 10.56 -3.57 0.35
C ALA A 119 11.35 -4.32 -0.71
N THR A 120 10.65 -4.84 -1.70
CA THR A 120 11.24 -5.56 -2.83
C THR A 120 10.87 -4.82 -4.11
N PHE A 121 11.85 -4.69 -5.01
CA PHE A 121 11.63 -4.03 -6.29
C PHE A 121 10.55 -4.78 -7.09
N LEU A 122 9.72 -4.00 -7.80
CA LEU A 122 8.52 -4.52 -8.49
C LEU A 122 8.89 -5.61 -9.50
N ASP A 123 9.80 -5.29 -10.42
CA ASP A 123 10.27 -6.21 -11.46
C ASP A 123 11.22 -7.26 -10.85
N PRO A 124 10.88 -8.57 -10.90
CA PRO A 124 11.75 -9.63 -10.42
C PRO A 124 13.14 -9.64 -11.04
N GLN A 125 13.29 -9.21 -12.29
CA GLN A 125 14.57 -9.23 -13.02
C GLN A 125 15.53 -8.14 -12.57
N LEU A 126 15.02 -7.08 -11.92
CA LEU A 126 15.80 -5.93 -11.48
C LEU A 126 16.09 -5.93 -9.98
N ARG A 127 15.67 -6.97 -9.24
CA ARG A 127 15.80 -6.99 -7.77
C ARG A 127 17.23 -6.99 -7.29
N LEU A 128 18.12 -7.68 -8.01
CA LEU A 128 19.53 -7.78 -7.62
C LEU A 128 20.26 -6.46 -7.85
N GLU A 129 19.91 -5.76 -8.93
CA GLU A 129 20.51 -4.49 -9.33
C GLU A 129 20.07 -3.35 -8.40
N TYR A 130 18.83 -3.40 -7.91
CA TYR A 130 18.27 -2.36 -7.03
C TYR A 130 18.42 -2.68 -5.53
N GLU A 131 18.98 -3.83 -5.16
CA GLU A 131 19.23 -4.15 -3.75
C GLU A 131 20.14 -3.10 -3.10
N GLY A 132 19.76 -2.62 -1.91
CA GLY A 132 20.51 -1.59 -1.19
C GLY A 132 20.30 -0.15 -1.69
N PHE A 133 19.56 0.07 -2.79
CA PHE A 133 19.18 1.41 -3.21
C PHE A 133 18.00 1.94 -2.38
N PRO A 134 17.94 3.26 -2.12
CA PRO A 134 16.84 3.87 -1.36
C PRO A 134 15.51 3.71 -2.11
N VAL A 135 14.43 3.47 -1.37
CA VAL A 135 13.08 3.29 -1.90
C VAL A 135 12.48 4.65 -2.23
N PRO A 136 12.14 4.94 -3.50
CA PRO A 136 11.50 6.21 -3.85
C PRO A 136 10.09 6.31 -3.29
N ALA A 137 9.70 7.50 -2.83
CA ALA A 137 8.34 7.80 -2.42
C ALA A 137 7.36 7.62 -3.59
N ASN A 138 6.12 7.19 -3.29
CA ASN A 138 5.05 7.04 -4.28
C ASN A 138 5.34 6.06 -5.43
N CYS A 139 6.38 5.22 -5.33
CA CYS A 139 6.66 4.18 -6.31
C CYS A 139 5.88 2.89 -6.01
N LYS A 140 5.65 2.08 -7.05
CA LYS A 140 5.09 0.73 -6.88
C LYS A 140 6.19 -0.23 -6.47
N LEU A 141 5.90 -1.04 -5.47
CA LEU A 141 6.80 -2.06 -4.93
C LEU A 141 6.03 -3.27 -4.41
N ILE A 142 6.77 -4.30 -4.00
CA ILE A 142 6.26 -5.45 -3.27
C ILE A 142 6.70 -5.35 -1.82
N ILE A 143 5.79 -5.59 -0.87
CA ILE A 143 6.11 -5.69 0.55
C ILE A 143 6.16 -7.17 0.90
N THR A 144 7.34 -7.67 1.28
CA THR A 144 7.57 -9.10 1.54
C THR A 144 7.77 -9.33 3.04
N HIS A 145 7.04 -10.31 3.60
CA HIS A 145 7.20 -10.72 4.98
C HIS A 145 8.48 -11.54 5.14
N CYS A 146 9.37 -11.10 6.03
CA CYS A 146 10.71 -11.69 6.19
C CYS A 146 10.69 -13.11 6.77
N HIS A 147 9.69 -13.45 7.60
CA HIS A 147 9.62 -14.78 8.20
C HIS A 147 9.11 -15.84 7.22
N THR A 148 8.06 -15.53 6.46
CA THR A 148 7.41 -16.52 5.59
C THR A 148 7.77 -16.40 4.11
N ASN A 149 8.54 -15.37 3.72
CA ASN A 149 8.86 -15.05 2.32
C ASN A 149 7.60 -14.99 1.43
N ARG A 150 6.51 -14.46 1.98
CA ARG A 150 5.25 -14.23 1.27
C ARG A 150 4.98 -12.74 1.18
N SER A 151 4.31 -12.34 0.12
CA SER A 151 4.07 -10.92 -0.17
C SER A 151 2.73 -10.47 0.39
N LEU A 152 2.67 -9.24 0.88
CA LEU A 152 1.42 -8.60 1.29
C LEU A 152 0.49 -8.49 0.08
N ALA A 153 -0.80 -8.79 0.26
CA ALA A 153 -1.74 -8.84 -0.84
C ALA A 153 -3.14 -8.38 -0.47
N VAL A 154 -3.84 -7.81 -1.46
CA VAL A 154 -5.28 -7.56 -1.41
C VAL A 154 -5.93 -8.30 -2.59
N PRO A 155 -6.56 -9.47 -2.37
CA PRO A 155 -7.13 -10.28 -3.44
C PRO A 155 -8.44 -9.71 -4.04
N ARG A 156 -9.04 -8.68 -3.42
CA ARG A 156 -10.20 -7.88 -3.92
C ARG A 156 -11.51 -8.63 -4.17
N ASN A 157 -11.55 -9.94 -3.99
CA ASN A 157 -12.76 -10.78 -4.01
C ASN A 157 -13.31 -11.06 -2.60
N PHE A 158 -12.45 -10.97 -1.57
CA PHE A 158 -12.83 -11.14 -0.17
C PHE A 158 -12.99 -9.79 0.51
N TRP A 159 -14.22 -9.45 0.91
CA TRP A 159 -14.53 -8.20 1.60
C TRP A 159 -15.51 -8.43 2.75
N THR A 160 -15.54 -7.48 3.68
CA THR A 160 -16.50 -7.38 4.76
C THR A 160 -17.09 -5.98 4.81
N ARG A 161 -18.32 -5.85 5.33
CA ARG A 161 -18.92 -4.55 5.60
C ARG A 161 -18.58 -4.17 7.04
N SER A 162 -17.96 -3.03 7.23
CA SER A 162 -17.73 -2.41 8.52
C SER A 162 -18.50 -1.09 8.61
N TYR A 163 -18.34 -0.38 9.72
CA TYR A 163 -18.84 0.99 9.89
C TYR A 163 -18.19 1.97 8.91
N PHE A 164 -16.96 1.70 8.46
CA PHE A 164 -16.22 2.50 7.48
C PHE A 164 -16.54 2.13 6.02
N GLY A 165 -17.50 1.23 5.81
CA GLY A 165 -17.96 0.82 4.49
C GLY A 165 -17.43 -0.54 4.08
N LYS A 166 -17.01 -0.67 2.82
CA LYS A 166 -16.56 -1.94 2.24
C LYS A 166 -15.06 -2.08 2.42
N GLU A 167 -14.64 -3.01 3.26
CA GLU A 167 -13.24 -3.28 3.55
C GLU A 167 -12.82 -4.60 2.92
N TYR A 168 -11.67 -4.60 2.26
CA TYR A 168 -11.09 -5.80 1.67
C TYR A 168 -10.19 -6.53 2.67
N GLU A 169 -10.21 -7.85 2.63
CA GLU A 169 -9.30 -8.65 3.43
C GLU A 169 -7.85 -8.45 2.94
N VAL A 170 -6.94 -8.15 3.86
CA VAL A 170 -5.50 -8.09 3.61
C VAL A 170 -4.87 -9.39 4.10
N ILE A 171 -4.00 -9.98 3.30
CA ILE A 171 -3.38 -11.29 3.57
C ILE A 171 -1.90 -11.29 3.20
N CYS A 172 -1.19 -12.35 3.59
CA CYS A 172 0.17 -12.60 3.13
C CYS A 172 0.16 -13.77 2.13
N HIS A 173 0.16 -13.47 0.83
CA HIS A 173 0.15 -14.46 -0.23
C HIS A 173 0.78 -13.90 -1.51
N THR A 174 1.68 -14.65 -2.12
CA THR A 174 2.32 -14.26 -3.38
C THR A 174 1.54 -14.84 -4.55
N TYR A 175 0.75 -13.99 -5.22
CA TYR A 175 0.07 -14.31 -6.49
C TYR A 175 1.06 -14.12 -7.63
N LEU A 176 1.24 -15.14 -8.46
CA LEU A 176 2.19 -15.13 -9.56
C LEU A 176 1.49 -15.36 -10.88
N ASP A 177 1.89 -14.62 -11.91
CA ASP A 177 1.47 -14.84 -13.28
C ASP A 177 2.19 -16.03 -13.95
N SER A 178 1.91 -16.25 -15.24
CA SER A 178 2.56 -17.30 -16.04
C SER A 178 4.08 -17.14 -16.18
N HIS A 179 4.61 -15.95 -15.95
CA HIS A 179 6.04 -15.62 -16.01
C HIS A 179 6.70 -15.62 -14.63
N ARG A 180 5.98 -16.03 -13.58
CA ARG A 180 6.44 -16.04 -12.19
C ARG A 180 6.73 -14.63 -11.64
N ALA A 181 6.11 -13.60 -12.21
CA ALA A 181 6.10 -12.26 -11.66
C ALA A 181 4.86 -12.05 -10.79
N GLU A 182 4.98 -11.23 -9.75
CA GLU A 182 3.87 -10.93 -8.86
C GLU A 182 2.73 -10.20 -9.59
N GLU A 183 1.49 -10.57 -9.27
CA GLU A 183 0.28 -9.94 -9.82
C GLU A 183 -0.05 -8.60 -9.14
N ASP A 184 -0.99 -7.85 -9.73
CA ASP A 184 -1.48 -6.56 -9.22
C ASP A 184 -1.98 -6.57 -7.78
N LYS A 185 -2.51 -7.71 -7.31
CA LYS A 185 -2.92 -7.95 -5.92
C LYS A 185 -1.79 -7.76 -4.91
N ASN A 186 -0.54 -7.94 -5.35
CA ASN A 186 0.66 -7.80 -4.53
C ASN A 186 1.33 -6.43 -4.64
N TYR A 187 0.81 -5.54 -5.48
CA TYR A 187 1.42 -4.22 -5.67
C TYR A 187 0.99 -3.28 -4.55
N TRP A 188 1.96 -2.53 -4.05
CA TRP A 188 1.76 -1.49 -3.05
C TRP A 188 2.47 -0.22 -3.48
N VAL A 189 1.90 0.92 -3.09
CA VAL A 189 2.52 2.24 -3.18
C VAL A 189 2.58 2.80 -1.78
N ILE A 190 3.78 3.16 -1.32
CA ILE A 190 3.95 3.86 -0.06
C ILE A 190 3.82 5.36 -0.36
N VAL A 191 2.70 5.93 0.08
CA VAL A 191 2.30 7.31 -0.18
C VAL A 191 2.80 8.21 0.93
N MET A 192 3.45 9.31 0.54
CA MET A 192 3.95 10.38 1.40
C MET A 192 3.15 11.66 1.15
N GLY A 193 3.17 12.61 2.08
CA GLY A 193 2.57 13.94 1.93
C GLY A 193 3.19 14.72 0.77
N ASN A 194 2.39 15.53 0.09
CA ASN A 194 2.85 16.37 -1.02
C ASN A 194 3.42 17.69 -0.47
N PRO A 195 4.67 18.09 -0.81
CA PRO A 195 5.24 19.36 -0.36
C PRO A 195 4.55 20.62 -0.92
N GLY A 196 3.68 20.48 -1.92
CA GLY A 196 3.06 21.62 -2.62
C GLY A 196 1.86 22.27 -1.94
N ASP A 197 1.36 21.72 -0.84
CA ASP A 197 0.13 22.17 -0.18
C ASP A 197 0.38 22.39 1.31
N GLU A 198 0.79 23.61 1.67
CA GLU A 198 0.55 24.11 3.03
C GLU A 198 -0.97 24.29 3.21
N GLY A 199 -1.67 23.20 3.52
CA GLY A 199 -3.11 23.20 3.84
C GLY A 199 -4.04 22.45 2.88
N GLY A 200 -3.52 21.71 1.90
CA GLY A 200 -4.33 20.89 1.00
C GLY A 200 -4.88 19.65 1.71
N SER A 201 -6.20 19.55 1.77
CA SER A 201 -6.89 18.41 2.36
C SER A 201 -6.87 17.21 1.40
N MET A 202 -7.10 16.01 1.94
CA MET A 202 -7.17 14.74 1.18
C MET A 202 -8.19 14.78 0.02
N LEU A 203 -9.10 15.75 -0.02
CA LEU A 203 -10.15 15.91 -1.03
C LEU A 203 -9.69 16.67 -2.29
N ASP A 204 -8.54 17.33 -2.26
CA ASP A 204 -8.09 18.24 -3.32
C ASP A 204 -7.17 17.58 -4.36
N ARG A 205 -7.11 16.24 -4.38
CA ARG A 205 -6.23 15.53 -5.33
C ARG A 205 -6.70 15.75 -6.77
N PRO A 206 -5.84 16.22 -7.69
CA PRO A 206 -6.19 16.26 -9.11
C PRO A 206 -6.42 14.84 -9.65
N GLU A 207 -7.44 14.70 -10.51
CA GLU A 207 -7.77 13.43 -11.16
C GLU A 207 -6.52 12.80 -11.80
N PRO A 208 -6.33 11.48 -11.69
CA PRO A 208 -5.20 10.81 -12.30
C PRO A 208 -5.25 11.07 -13.81
N GLN A 209 -4.22 11.75 -14.33
CA GLN A 209 -4.15 12.03 -15.76
C GLN A 209 -4.18 10.72 -16.55
N PRO A 210 -5.00 10.62 -17.60
CA PRO A 210 -5.06 9.42 -18.42
C PRO A 210 -3.71 9.26 -19.13
N GLY A 211 -2.95 8.23 -18.71
CA GLY A 211 -1.69 7.86 -19.33
C GLY A 211 -1.87 7.75 -20.84
N GLY A 212 -1.07 8.54 -21.56
CA GLY A 212 -1.05 8.62 -23.00
C GLY A 212 -0.73 7.26 -23.61
N THR A 213 -1.76 6.56 -24.07
CA THR A 213 -1.60 5.52 -25.07
C THR A 213 -1.39 6.22 -26.40
N GLY A 214 -0.15 6.17 -26.90
CA GLY A 214 0.18 6.53 -28.27
C GLY A 214 -0.72 5.76 -29.22
N LYS A 215 -1.71 6.45 -29.81
CA LYS A 215 -2.47 5.94 -30.93
C LYS A 215 -1.52 5.87 -32.13
N ASN A 216 -0.88 4.72 -32.32
CA ASN A 216 -0.28 4.37 -33.60
C ASN A 216 -1.40 4.34 -34.64
N LYS A 217 -1.51 5.43 -35.40
CA LYS A 217 -2.27 5.49 -36.65
C LYS A 217 -1.64 4.53 -37.66
N PHE A 218 -2.07 3.27 -37.67
CA PHE A 218 -1.99 2.46 -38.88
C PHE A 218 -3.02 3.03 -39.86
N ARG A 219 -2.53 3.91 -40.73
CA ARG A 219 -3.23 4.38 -41.91
C ARG A 219 -3.06 3.29 -42.98
N GLU A 220 -4.05 2.43 -43.12
CA GLU A 220 -4.20 1.60 -44.32
C GLU A 220 -4.48 2.54 -45.50
N GLU A 221 -3.45 2.79 -46.31
CA GLU A 221 -3.64 3.31 -47.66
C GLU A 221 -4.02 2.14 -48.57
N THR A 222 -5.33 1.96 -48.77
CA THR A 222 -5.84 1.15 -49.87
C THR A 222 -5.53 1.86 -51.19
N LYS A 223 -4.40 1.50 -51.79
CA LYS A 223 -4.09 1.86 -53.18
C LYS A 223 -5.03 1.06 -54.09
N ASN A 224 -6.00 1.77 -54.67
CA ASN A 224 -6.79 1.29 -55.80
C ASN A 224 -5.87 0.95 -56.98
N ILE A 225 -5.62 -0.34 -57.20
CA ILE A 225 -4.97 -0.85 -58.40
C ILE A 225 -6.02 -0.84 -59.51
N LYS A 226 -5.83 0.04 -60.51
CA LYS A 226 -6.57 0.02 -61.77
C LYS A 226 -6.10 -1.17 -62.60
N ILE A 227 -7.04 -2.03 -62.99
CA ILE A 227 -6.86 -3.08 -63.98
C ILE A 227 -7.00 -2.42 -65.37
N PRO A 228 -6.06 -2.58 -66.32
CA PRO A 228 -6.25 -2.10 -67.67
C PRO A 228 -7.08 -3.09 -68.48
N ASP A 229 -8.09 -2.56 -69.18
CA ASP A 229 -8.88 -3.28 -70.17
C ASP A 229 -7.97 -3.74 -71.33
N TYR A 230 -8.10 -5.02 -71.71
CA TYR A 230 -7.47 -5.55 -72.91
C TYR A 230 -8.53 -5.64 -74.01
N ASN A 231 -8.26 -4.98 -75.14
CA ASN A 231 -8.97 -5.15 -76.41
C ASN A 231 -8.71 -6.53 -77.02
#